data_AF-A0A6C0ISA4-F1
#
_entry.id   AF-A0A6C0ISA4-F1
#
_cell.length_a   1.000
_cell.length_b   1.000
_cell.length_c   1.000
_cell.angle_alpha   90.00
_cell.angle_beta   90.00
_cell.angle_gamma   90.00
#
_symmetry.space_group_name_H-M   'P 1'
#
loop_
_entity.id
_entity.type
_entity.pdbx_description
1 polymer ?
#
loop_
_entity_poly.entity_id
_entity_poly.type
_entity_poly.pdbx_seq_one_letter_code
_entity_poly.pdbx_strand_id
1 'polypeptide(L)'
;MLLEFVLIPYNTKCEDYAKTLINILNKCKNVSITIDTKYELSVTNRQNKHKTSDKNFILIDEICIINNEIIVKYSDKGSRAKRYDKDDFIELLESFNTTSEKEVDSDEECKDERDNKNDDTYNDNENNSGCLIM
;
A
#
# COMPACT_ATOMS: atom_id res chain seq x y z
N MET A 1 14.43 -6.84 -6.63
CA MET A 1 13.69 -5.72 -7.25
C MET A 1 13.99 -4.46 -6.44
N LEU A 2 14.45 -3.37 -7.05
CA LEU A 2 14.77 -2.12 -6.33
C LEU A 2 13.54 -1.21 -6.29
N LEU A 3 13.09 -0.81 -5.10
CA LEU A 3 12.02 0.17 -4.93
C LEU A 3 12.61 1.57 -4.82
N GLU A 4 12.29 2.44 -5.78
CA GLU A 4 12.71 3.83 -5.76
C GLU A 4 11.59 4.74 -5.21
N PHE A 5 11.92 5.52 -4.19
CA PHE A 5 11.04 6.53 -3.61
C PHE A 5 11.65 7.94 -3.71
N VAL A 6 10.78 8.92 -3.94
CA VAL A 6 11.08 10.34 -3.76
C VAL A 6 10.32 10.82 -2.54
N LEU A 7 11.04 11.27 -1.53
CA LEU A 7 10.48 11.84 -0.32
C LEU A 7 10.31 13.36 -0.50
N ILE A 8 9.08 13.83 -0.30
CA ILE A 8 8.68 15.22 -0.51
C ILE A 8 8.12 15.78 0.81
N PRO A 9 8.92 16.54 1.58
CA PRO A 9 8.39 17.30 2.71
C PRO A 9 7.51 18.44 2.22
N TYR A 10 6.35 18.66 2.86
CA TYR A 10 5.42 19.72 2.48
C TYR A 10 6.01 21.11 2.68
N ASN A 11 6.76 21.30 3.76
CA ASN A 11 7.43 22.54 4.10
C ASN A 11 8.76 22.28 4.83
N THR A 12 9.49 23.35 5.14
CA THR A 12 10.80 23.29 5.81
C THR A 12 10.74 22.68 7.22
N LYS A 13 9.62 22.82 7.94
CA LYS A 13 9.45 22.19 9.28
C LYS A 13 9.41 20.67 9.19
N CYS A 14 8.97 20.13 8.06
CA CYS A 14 8.91 18.69 7.82
C CYS A 14 10.24 18.10 7.35
N GLU A 15 11.24 18.94 7.05
CA GLU A 15 12.51 18.51 6.45
C GLU A 15 13.35 17.66 7.40
N ASP A 16 13.40 18.00 8.68
CA ASP A 16 14.22 17.26 9.65
C ASP A 16 13.65 15.87 9.91
N TYR A 17 12.32 15.77 9.99
CA TYR A 17 11.64 14.47 10.06
C TYR A 17 11.88 13.65 8.79
N ALA A 18 11.75 14.28 7.62
CA ALA A 18 12.06 13.69 6.33
C ALA A 18 13.49 13.12 6.25
N LYS A 19 14.51 13.90 6.66
CA LYS A 19 15.91 13.46 6.70
C LYS A 19 16.13 12.29 7.65
N THR A 20 15.49 12.33 8.82
CA THR A 20 15.55 11.22 9.79
C THR A 20 14.96 9.95 9.19
N LEU A 21 13.82 10.06 8.53
CA LEU A 21 13.15 8.93 7.88
C LEU A 21 14.01 8.34 6.75
N ILE A 22 14.70 9.17 5.95
CA ILE A 22 15.64 8.69 4.92
C ILE A 22 16.73 7.82 5.52
N ASN A 23 17.33 8.25 6.64
CA ASN A 23 18.39 7.47 7.29
C ASN A 23 17.90 6.11 7.81
N ILE A 24 16.62 6.01 8.18
CA ILE A 24 16.00 4.76 8.61
C ILE A 24 15.73 3.88 7.39
N LEU A 25 15.00 4.41 6.41
CA LEU A 25 14.55 3.66 5.26
C LEU A 25 15.68 3.24 4.31
N ASN A 26 16.80 3.99 4.24
CA ASN A 26 17.99 3.58 3.49
C ASN A 26 18.71 2.37 4.11
N LYS A 27 18.35 1.95 5.33
CA LYS A 27 18.85 0.70 5.91
C LYS A 27 18.11 -0.52 5.36
N CYS A 28 16.89 -0.33 4.84
CA CYS A 28 16.15 -1.39 4.18
C CYS A 28 16.89 -1.79 2.90
N LYS A 29 17.17 -3.09 2.74
CA LYS A 29 17.76 -3.60 1.50
C LYS A 29 16.80 -3.32 0.34
N ASN A 30 17.36 -3.10 -0.85
CA ASN A 30 16.61 -2.89 -2.09
C ASN A 30 15.64 -1.69 -2.09
N VAL A 31 15.88 -0.68 -1.24
CA VAL A 31 15.16 0.59 -1.26
C VAL A 31 16.14 1.72 -1.57
N SER A 32 15.78 2.60 -2.49
CA SER A 32 16.54 3.80 -2.84
C SER A 32 15.68 5.03 -2.64
N ILE A 33 16.16 5.98 -1.85
CA ILE A 33 15.37 7.17 -1.48
C ILE A 33 16.13 8.44 -1.81
N THR A 34 15.46 9.35 -2.51
CA THR A 34 15.91 10.73 -2.71
C THR A 34 14.96 11.69 -2.03
N ILE A 35 15.43 12.90 -1.73
CA ILE A 35 14.60 13.97 -1.16
C ILE A 35 14.45 15.13 -2.15
N ASP A 36 13.25 15.70 -2.26
CA ASP A 36 13.00 16.92 -3.03
C ASP A 36 12.55 18.07 -2.11
N THR A 37 13.49 18.94 -1.76
CA THR A 37 13.31 20.12 -0.90
C THR A 37 13.13 21.41 -1.71
N LYS A 38 12.65 21.34 -2.96
CA LYS A 38 12.37 22.52 -3.80
C LYS A 38 11.08 23.23 -3.40
N TYR A 39 11.10 23.90 -2.25
CA TYR A 39 9.91 24.56 -1.68
C TYR A 39 9.38 25.73 -2.51
N GLU A 40 10.15 26.22 -3.49
CA GLU A 40 9.69 27.18 -4.49
C GLU A 40 8.61 26.59 -5.41
N LEU A 41 8.46 25.26 -5.45
CA LEU A 41 7.45 24.53 -6.19
C LEU A 41 6.40 23.90 -5.26
N SER A 42 5.14 23.90 -5.70
CA SER A 42 4.07 23.16 -5.01
C SER A 42 4.40 21.66 -4.94
N VAL A 43 3.87 20.97 -3.93
CA VAL A 43 4.04 19.51 -3.75
C VAL A 43 3.60 18.75 -5.01
N THR A 44 2.52 19.18 -5.66
CA THR A 44 2.03 18.60 -6.93
C THR A 44 3.04 18.78 -8.05
N ASN A 45 3.63 19.98 -8.19
CA ASN A 45 4.64 20.23 -9.22
C ASN A 45 5.92 19.44 -8.97
N ARG A 46 6.34 19.31 -7.70
CA ARG A 46 7.45 18.44 -7.31
C ARG A 46 7.17 16.98 -7.65
N GLN A 47 5.97 16.46 -7.37
CA GLN A 47 5.58 15.10 -7.81
C GLN A 47 5.64 14.95 -9.34
N ASN A 48 5.05 15.90 -10.08
CA ASN A 48 4.98 15.84 -11.54
C ASN A 48 6.37 15.82 -12.20
N LYS A 49 7.35 16.52 -11.62
CA LYS A 49 8.75 16.52 -12.08
C LYS A 49 9.39 15.13 -12.08
N HIS A 50 8.99 14.24 -11.16
CA HIS A 50 9.53 12.88 -11.04
C HIS A 50 8.61 11.81 -11.63
N LYS A 51 7.42 12.20 -12.11
CA LYS A 51 6.40 11.28 -12.62
C LYS A 51 6.81 10.55 -13.89
N THR A 52 7.74 11.12 -14.67
CA THR A 52 8.30 10.49 -15.88
C THR A 52 9.28 9.35 -15.59
N SER A 53 9.67 9.16 -14.32
CA SER A 53 10.67 8.18 -13.91
C SER A 53 10.06 6.97 -13.18
N ASP A 54 8.74 6.79 -13.23
CA ASP A 54 7.99 5.71 -12.55
C ASP A 54 8.31 5.55 -11.05
N LYS A 55 8.75 6.65 -10.41
CA LYS A 55 9.13 6.67 -9.00
C LYS A 55 7.92 6.72 -8.08
N ASN A 56 8.03 6.03 -6.96
CA ASN A 56 7.07 6.13 -5.87
C ASN A 56 7.33 7.39 -5.05
N PHE A 57 6.33 7.86 -4.31
CA PHE A 57 6.42 9.07 -3.50
C PHE A 57 6.11 8.78 -2.04
N ILE A 58 6.92 9.38 -1.16
CA ILE A 58 6.62 9.49 0.27
C ILE A 58 6.39 10.96 0.56
N LEU A 59 5.21 11.32 1.04
CA LEU A 59 4.82 12.68 1.35
C LEU A 59 4.76 12.86 2.87
N ILE A 60 5.40 13.92 3.37
CA ILE A 60 5.44 14.25 4.79
C ILE A 60 4.79 15.61 4.99
N ASP A 61 3.62 15.61 5.61
CA ASP A 61 2.95 16.82 6.11
C ASP A 61 3.14 16.94 7.64
N GLU A 62 2.64 18.03 8.23
CA GLU A 62 2.76 18.24 9.69
C GLU A 62 1.95 17.22 10.50
N ILE A 63 0.85 16.68 9.92
CA ILE A 63 0.00 15.68 10.58
C ILE A 63 0.74 14.34 10.69
N CYS A 64 1.49 13.96 9.65
CA CYS A 64 2.36 12.79 9.65
C CYS A 64 3.35 12.81 10.83
N ILE A 65 3.91 13.97 11.13
CA ILE A 65 4.88 14.12 12.25
C ILE A 65 4.19 13.92 13.59
N ILE A 66 3.00 14.51 13.77
CA ILE A 66 2.24 14.41 15.03
C ILE A 66 1.78 12.97 15.29
N ASN A 67 1.32 12.29 14.24
CA ASN A 67 0.72 10.96 14.35
C ASN A 67 1.73 9.82 14.15
N ASN A 68 3.02 10.10 13.94
CA ASN A 68 4.02 9.09 13.54
C ASN A 68 3.62 8.32 12.26
N GLU A 69 2.98 9.01 11.32
CA GLU A 69 2.51 8.44 10.06
C GLU A 69 3.38 8.89 8.88
N ILE A 70 3.16 8.26 7.72
CA ILE A 70 3.63 8.73 6.42
C ILE A 70 2.54 8.57 5.37
N ILE A 71 2.61 9.35 4.29
CA ILE A 71 1.73 9.17 3.13
C ILE A 71 2.54 8.60 1.98
N VAL A 72 2.14 7.45 1.45
CA VAL A 72 2.81 6.79 0.34
C VAL A 72 1.91 6.80 -0.88
N LYS A 73 2.49 7.12 -2.03
CA LYS A 73 1.82 7.10 -3.33
C LYS A 73 2.68 6.37 -4.34
N TYR A 74 2.23 5.19 -4.73
CA TYR A 74 2.89 4.39 -5.75
C TYR A 74 2.71 4.99 -7.15
N SER A 75 3.67 4.73 -8.05
CA SER A 75 3.66 5.24 -9.43
C SER A 75 2.58 4.61 -10.31
N ASP A 76 2.07 3.43 -9.93
CA ASP A 76 1.04 2.71 -10.67
C ASP A 76 -0.15 3.61 -11.03
N LYS A 77 -0.57 3.54 -12.30
CA LYS A 77 -1.66 4.35 -12.83
C LYS A 77 -2.93 4.13 -11.99
N GLY A 78 -3.42 5.22 -11.38
CA GLY A 78 -4.62 5.20 -10.55
C GLY A 78 -4.38 4.87 -9.08
N SER A 79 -3.14 4.62 -8.65
CA SER A 79 -2.84 4.41 -7.24
C SER A 79 -3.14 5.68 -6.43
N ARG A 80 -4.04 5.51 -5.44
CA ARG A 80 -4.36 6.57 -4.48
C ARG A 80 -3.24 6.66 -3.45
N ALA A 81 -3.03 7.86 -2.92
CA ALA A 81 -2.17 8.03 -1.76
C ALA A 81 -2.79 7.32 -0.55
N LYS A 82 -1.96 6.59 0.20
CA LYS A 82 -2.36 5.86 1.41
C LYS A 82 -1.53 6.34 2.59
N ARG A 83 -2.14 6.41 3.77
CA ARG A 83 -1.44 6.67 5.04
C ARG A 83 -1.03 5.33 5.67
N TYR A 84 0.15 5.31 6.25
CA TYR A 84 0.68 4.19 7.01
C TYR A 84 1.27 4.73 8.31
N ASP A 85 1.19 3.94 9.39
CA ASP A 85 2.11 4.15 10.50
C ASP A 85 3.55 3.96 9.99
N LYS A 86 4.46 4.78 10.52
CA LYS A 86 5.86 4.80 10.08
C LYS A 86 6.52 3.44 10.29
N ASP A 87 6.26 2.78 11.42
CA ASP A 87 6.89 1.53 11.80
C ASP A 87 6.28 0.36 11.00
N ASP A 88 4.95 0.33 10.83
CA ASP A 88 4.27 -0.65 9.95
C ASP A 88 4.79 -0.59 8.50
N PHE A 89 5.06 0.61 7.99
CA PHE A 89 5.59 0.76 6.64
C PHE A 89 7.03 0.26 6.51
N ILE A 90 7.84 0.44 7.54
CA ILE A 90 9.22 -0.09 7.56
C ILE A 90 9.17 -1.62 7.54
N GLU A 91 8.34 -2.24 8.38
CA GLU A 91 8.14 -3.69 8.39
C GLU A 91 7.66 -4.21 7.02
N LEU A 92 6.74 -3.49 6.39
CA LEU A 92 6.27 -3.82 5.05
C LEU A 92 7.44 -3.81 4.04
N LEU A 93 8.30 -2.80 4.06
CA LEU A 93 9.47 -2.72 3.18
C LEU A 93 10.48 -3.84 3.47
N GLU A 94 10.66 -4.22 4.72
CA GLU A 94 11.52 -5.33 5.11
C GLU A 94 10.96 -6.69 4.67
N SER A 95 9.63 -6.87 4.68
CA SER A 95 8.99 -8.12 4.24
C SER A 95 9.26 -8.46 2.78
N PHE A 96 9.37 -7.43 1.92
CA PHE A 96 9.74 -7.60 0.50
C PHE A 96 11.19 -8.11 0.32
N ASN A 97 12.05 -7.93 1.32
CA ASN A 97 13.40 -8.47 1.29
C ASN A 97 13.44 -9.97 1.62
N THR A 98 12.49 -10.48 2.39
CA THR A 98 12.44 -11.90 2.77
C THR A 98 11.75 -12.83 1.76
N THR A 99 10.96 -12.29 0.83
CA THR A 99 10.24 -13.10 -0.16
C THR A 99 11.10 -13.58 -1.33
N SER A 100 12.36 -13.11 -1.46
CA SER A 100 13.25 -13.49 -2.56
C SER A 100 14.12 -14.73 -2.28
N GLU A 101 14.09 -15.29 -1.06
CA GLU A 101 14.91 -16.46 -0.66
C GLU A 101 14.10 -17.70 -0.27
N LYS A 102 12.77 -17.70 -0.48
CA LYS A 102 11.99 -18.92 -0.35
C LYS A 102 11.91 -19.64 -1.70
N GLU A 103 12.96 -20.39 -2.02
CA GLU A 103 12.78 -21.66 -2.71
C GLU A 103 11.87 -22.51 -1.82
N VAL A 104 10.58 -22.54 -2.13
CA VAL A 104 9.71 -23.59 -1.62
C VAL A 104 9.37 -24.46 -2.82
N ASP A 105 10.18 -25.49 -3.02
CA ASP A 105 9.68 -26.74 -3.57
C ASP A 105 8.49 -27.14 -2.70
N SER A 106 7.30 -27.03 -3.26
CA SER A 106 6.11 -27.68 -2.74
C SER A 106 5.29 -28.13 -3.94
N ASP A 107 5.86 -29.11 -4.63
CA ASP A 107 5.07 -30.24 -5.10
C ASP A 107 4.40 -30.87 -3.87
N GLU A 108 3.15 -30.51 -3.59
CA GLU A 108 2.27 -31.37 -2.81
C GLU A 108 0.85 -31.27 -3.41
N GLU A 109 0.58 -32.32 -4.20
CA GLU A 109 -0.66 -32.77 -4.82
C GLU A 109 -1.97 -31.99 -4.59
N CYS A 110 -2.59 -31.61 -5.71
CA CYS A 110 -4.03 -31.48 -5.84
C CYS A 110 -4.75 -32.74 -5.32
N LYS A 111 -5.65 -32.58 -4.34
CA LYS A 111 -6.76 -33.52 -4.16
C LYS A 111 -8.10 -32.78 -4.29
N ASP A 112 -8.68 -33.01 -5.46
CA ASP A 112 -10.08 -32.78 -5.84
C ASP A 112 -10.91 -33.81 -5.05
N GLU A 113 -11.72 -33.38 -4.08
CA GLU A 113 -12.77 -34.23 -3.49
C GLU A 113 -14.13 -33.63 -3.85
N ARG A 114 -14.51 -33.86 -5.12
CA ARG A 114 -15.90 -33.97 -5.52
C ARG A 114 -16.38 -35.39 -5.24
N ASP A 115 -17.33 -35.52 -4.33
CA ASP A 115 -18.55 -36.35 -4.41
C ASP A 115 -19.03 -36.70 -3.00
N ASN A 116 -20.22 -36.23 -2.59
CA ASN A 116 -21.34 -37.15 -2.43
C ASN A 116 -22.71 -36.44 -2.40
N LYS A 117 -23.69 -37.18 -2.92
CA LYS A 117 -25.05 -36.80 -3.33
C LYS A 117 -26.05 -36.70 -2.17
N ASN A 118 -27.04 -35.83 -2.41
CA ASN A 118 -28.47 -35.87 -2.09
C ASN A 118 -28.94 -36.26 -0.67
N ASP A 119 -29.75 -35.39 -0.07
CA ASP A 119 -31.04 -35.85 0.49
C ASP A 119 -32.12 -34.77 0.31
N ASP A 120 -33.25 -35.23 -0.22
CA ASP A 120 -34.45 -34.46 -0.55
C ASP A 120 -35.29 -34.22 0.71
N THR A 121 -35.79 -33.00 0.93
CA THR A 121 -37.08 -32.84 1.62
C THR A 121 -37.81 -31.60 1.11
N TYR A 122 -38.83 -31.87 0.29
CA TYR A 122 -39.97 -31.00 0.03
C TYR A 122 -40.65 -30.64 1.34
N ASN A 123 -41.00 -29.37 1.52
CA ASN A 123 -42.14 -29.02 2.37
C ASN A 123 -42.88 -27.86 1.71
N ASP A 124 -43.92 -28.23 0.97
CA ASP A 124 -45.00 -27.34 0.59
C ASP A 124 -45.65 -26.79 1.86
N ASN A 125 -45.83 -25.46 1.91
CA ASN A 125 -46.99 -24.94 2.62
C ASN A 125 -47.47 -23.68 1.89
N GLU A 126 -48.49 -23.91 1.07
CA GLU A 126 -49.40 -22.89 0.58
C GLU A 126 -50.02 -22.11 1.75
N ASN A 127 -50.01 -20.78 1.67
CA ASN A 127 -51.21 -19.97 1.92
C ASN A 127 -50.99 -18.50 1.54
N ASN A 128 -51.27 -18.26 0.25
CA ASN A 128 -52.12 -17.22 -0.35
C ASN A 128 -52.62 -16.00 0.47
N SER A 129 -52.80 -14.91 -0.30
CA SER A 129 -53.69 -13.73 -0.09
C SER A 129 -53.08 -12.55 0.67
N GLY A 130 -52.98 -11.32 0.18
CA GLY A 130 -53.44 -10.60 -1.02
C GLY A 130 -52.96 -9.13 -0.87
N CYS A 131 -52.58 -8.44 -1.94
CA CYS A 131 -53.44 -7.53 -2.70
C CYS A 131 -53.22 -6.02 -2.35
N LEU A 132 -53.04 -5.25 -3.43
CA LEU A 132 -53.33 -3.82 -3.63
C LEU A 132 -52.41 -2.70 -3.08
N ILE A 133 -51.60 -2.18 -4.01
CA ILE A 133 -51.55 -0.78 -4.51
C ILE A 133 -52.23 0.29 -3.62
N MET A 134 -51.43 1.30 -3.25
CA MET A 134 -51.81 2.71 -3.29
C MET A 134 -50.80 3.48 -4.14
#